data_AF-A0A1M5QTP7-F1
#
_entry.id   AF-A0A1M5QTP7-F1
#
_cell.length_a   1.000
_cell.length_b   1.000
_cell.length_c   1.000
_cell.angle_alpha   90.00
_cell.angle_beta   90.00
_cell.angle_gamma   90.00
#
_symmetry.space_group_name_H-M   'P 1'
#
loop_
_entity.id
_entity.type
_entity.pdbx_description
1 polymer ?
#
loop_
_entity_poly.entity_id
_entity_poly.type
_entity_poly.pdbx_seq_one_letter_code
_entity_poly.pdbx_strand_id
1 'polypeptide(L)'
;MSGPAVPENMQGMSDIEALDAVALQTGIRVNERTHRGKLGWSISPNIERASAPRERGKPAAVQQKAVAAVAVGQPARRLTAVAKIIADYPELVEAFRERLDEMGMTRQELDHQAGLPDRYAGKILGRGRVRALGLRSLGPVLGALGFRLLLIDDTAQTAKIMARRQPRERPVRQTPACAVSAASIAGD
;
A
#
# COMPACT_ATOMS: atom_id res chain seq x y z
N MET A 1 -0.76 -70.09 18.09
CA MET A 1 0.71 -69.98 18.09
C MET A 1 1.15 -69.47 16.73
N SER A 2 2.23 -68.68 16.71
CA SER A 2 2.88 -68.08 15.54
C SER A 2 2.21 -66.87 14.90
N GLY A 3 2.62 -65.69 15.37
CA GLY A 3 2.53 -64.44 14.61
C GLY A 3 3.69 -64.31 13.61
N PRO A 4 3.58 -63.42 12.61
CA PRO A 4 4.66 -63.15 11.67
C PRO A 4 5.68 -62.18 12.27
N ALA A 5 6.95 -62.56 12.15
CA ALA A 5 8.11 -61.74 12.46
C ALA A 5 8.17 -60.53 11.51
N VAL A 6 8.27 -59.34 12.10
CA VAL A 6 8.57 -58.09 11.39
C VAL A 6 10.09 -57.90 11.41
N PRO A 7 10.76 -57.68 10.27
CA PRO A 7 12.19 -57.37 10.26
C PRO A 7 12.43 -55.94 10.74
N GLU A 8 13.28 -55.81 11.76
CA GLU A 8 13.97 -54.58 12.13
C GLU A 8 14.86 -54.13 10.96
N ASN A 9 14.48 -53.05 10.30
CA ASN A 9 15.38 -52.33 9.41
C ASN A 9 15.98 -51.13 10.16
N MET A 10 17.20 -51.34 10.62
CA MET A 10 18.18 -50.30 10.93
C MET A 10 18.53 -49.54 9.65
N GLN A 11 18.00 -48.34 9.48
CA GLN A 11 18.46 -47.36 8.49
C GLN A 11 18.10 -45.95 9.00
N GLY A 12 18.78 -45.56 10.07
CA GLY A 12 18.63 -44.23 10.67
C GLY A 12 19.99 -43.73 11.12
N MET A 13 20.94 -43.54 10.20
CA MET A 13 22.24 -42.93 10.53
C MET A 13 23.00 -42.27 9.36
N SER A 14 22.42 -42.14 8.16
CA SER A 14 23.12 -41.52 7.02
C SER A 14 22.71 -40.07 6.70
N ASP A 15 21.67 -39.52 7.33
CA ASP A 15 21.09 -38.24 6.87
C ASP A 15 21.60 -37.00 7.63
N ILE A 16 22.39 -37.18 8.70
CA ILE A 16 22.92 -36.04 9.48
C ILE A 16 24.24 -35.52 8.87
N GLU A 17 25.03 -36.34 8.20
CA GLU A 17 26.28 -35.90 7.54
C GLU A 17 26.03 -35.11 6.25
N ALA A 18 24.82 -35.18 5.67
CA ALA A 18 24.46 -34.42 4.48
C ALA A 18 24.13 -32.94 4.76
N LEU A 19 23.91 -32.54 6.03
CA LEU A 19 23.61 -31.15 6.40
C LEU A 19 24.87 -30.30 6.64
N ASP A 20 26.02 -30.91 6.97
CA ASP A 20 27.28 -30.18 7.12
C ASP A 20 27.91 -29.79 5.78
N ALA A 21 27.55 -30.45 4.67
CA ALA A 21 28.01 -30.09 3.34
C ALA A 21 27.38 -28.80 2.78
N VAL A 22 26.18 -28.42 3.24
CA VAL A 22 25.50 -27.18 2.79
C VAL A 22 26.08 -25.93 3.49
N ALA A 23 26.65 -26.08 4.69
CA ALA A 23 27.24 -24.98 5.44
C ALA A 23 28.56 -24.45 4.83
N LEU A 24 29.22 -25.22 3.96
CA LEU A 24 30.46 -24.80 3.30
C LEU A 24 30.23 -24.01 2.00
N GLN A 25 28.99 -23.97 1.49
CA GLN A 25 28.69 -23.29 0.21
C GLN A 25 28.20 -21.85 0.37
N THR A 26 27.85 -21.41 1.59
CA THR A 26 27.41 -20.04 1.88
C THR A 26 28.44 -19.25 2.69
N GLY A 27 29.73 -19.49 2.45
CA GLY A 27 30.80 -18.60 2.86
C GLY A 27 30.73 -17.29 2.08
N ILE A 28 29.79 -16.41 2.46
CA ILE A 28 29.77 -15.02 2.00
C ILE A 28 31.11 -14.41 2.42
N ARG A 29 32.01 -14.23 1.46
CA ARG A 29 33.20 -13.38 1.63
C ARG A 29 32.71 -11.96 1.84
N VAL A 30 32.55 -11.60 3.11
CA VAL A 30 32.48 -10.20 3.53
C VAL A 30 33.82 -9.59 3.13
N ASN A 31 33.80 -8.79 2.05
CA ASN A 31 34.94 -8.01 1.61
C ASN A 31 35.57 -7.33 2.83
N GLU A 32 36.80 -7.71 3.12
CA GLU A 32 37.67 -7.01 4.05
C GLU A 32 37.74 -5.56 3.59
N ARG A 33 37.08 -4.71 4.35
CA ARG A 33 37.10 -3.26 4.18
C ARG A 33 38.50 -2.81 4.58
N THR A 34 39.40 -2.79 3.60
CA THR A 34 40.75 -2.27 3.74
C THR A 34 40.68 -0.81 4.14
N HIS A 35 40.78 -0.58 5.46
CA HIS A 35 41.10 0.71 6.04
C HIS A 35 42.53 1.08 5.66
N ARG A 36 42.73 1.74 4.53
CA ARG A 36 43.92 2.58 4.28
C ARG A 36 43.56 3.77 3.39
N GLY A 37 43.64 4.96 3.96
CA GLY A 37 43.57 6.23 3.24
C GLY A 37 42.85 7.31 4.04
N LYS A 38 43.61 8.10 4.81
CA LYS A 38 43.17 9.42 5.28
C LYS A 38 42.88 10.26 4.03
N LEU A 39 41.70 10.87 3.93
CA LEU A 39 41.10 11.57 2.77
C LEU A 39 40.27 10.67 1.83
N GLY A 40 39.24 10.05 2.40
CA GLY A 40 38.35 9.11 1.72
C GLY A 40 37.15 9.76 1.02
N TRP A 41 37.31 10.08 -0.26
CA TRP A 41 36.22 10.07 -1.25
C TRP A 41 36.70 9.21 -2.43
N SER A 42 36.66 7.88 -2.28
CA SER A 42 36.91 6.98 -3.40
C SER A 42 35.67 6.95 -4.28
N ILE A 43 35.72 7.77 -5.33
CA ILE A 43 34.81 7.75 -6.46
C ILE A 43 34.81 6.31 -7.03
N SER A 44 33.64 5.68 -7.10
CA SER A 44 33.54 4.31 -7.61
C SER A 44 33.91 4.27 -9.10
N PRO A 45 34.59 3.22 -9.61
CA PRO A 45 35.11 3.17 -10.99
C PRO A 45 34.04 3.28 -12.10
N ASN A 46 32.75 3.11 -11.78
CA ASN A 46 31.66 3.40 -12.72
C ASN A 46 31.45 4.90 -13.00
N ILE A 47 31.82 5.77 -12.06
CA ILE A 47 31.72 7.23 -12.22
C ILE A 47 32.83 7.72 -13.16
N GLU A 48 34.02 7.10 -13.14
CA GLU A 48 35.11 7.42 -14.06
C GLU A 48 34.75 7.15 -15.53
N ARG A 49 33.94 6.11 -15.80
CA ARG A 49 33.50 5.77 -17.17
C ARG A 49 32.32 6.59 -17.67
N ALA A 50 31.59 7.27 -16.81
CA ALA A 50 30.41 8.06 -17.20
C ALA A 50 30.76 9.49 -17.69
N SER A 51 32.03 9.88 -17.63
CA SER A 51 32.50 11.19 -18.08
C SER A 51 32.73 11.22 -19.60
N ALA A 52 31.68 10.94 -20.37
CA ALA A 52 31.66 11.22 -21.80
C ALA A 52 31.30 12.71 -22.00
N PRO A 53 32.04 13.46 -22.82
CA PRO A 53 31.72 14.85 -23.13
C PRO A 53 30.40 14.89 -23.88
N ARG A 54 29.32 15.28 -23.21
CA ARG A 54 28.10 15.70 -23.91
C ARG A 54 28.44 16.97 -24.68
N GLU A 55 28.34 16.88 -26.00
CA GLU A 55 28.45 18.04 -26.86
C GLU A 55 27.55 19.16 -26.35
N ARG A 56 28.09 20.37 -26.28
CA ARG A 56 27.33 21.60 -26.00
C ARG A 56 26.43 21.87 -27.21
N GLY A 57 25.34 21.11 -27.32
CA GLY A 57 24.21 21.47 -28.16
C GLY A 57 23.69 22.81 -27.67
N LYS A 58 23.68 23.80 -28.57
CA LYS A 58 22.99 25.09 -28.40
C LYS A 58 21.64 24.84 -27.70
N PRO A 59 21.26 25.61 -26.67
CA PRO A 59 19.91 25.51 -26.12
C PRO A 59 18.96 25.94 -27.23
N ALA A 60 18.34 24.97 -27.89
CA ALA A 60 17.16 25.22 -28.69
C ALA A 60 16.15 25.84 -27.73
N ALA A 61 15.73 27.06 -28.06
CA ALA A 61 14.69 27.77 -27.34
C ALA A 61 13.49 26.83 -27.16
N VAL A 62 13.29 26.35 -25.93
CA VAL A 62 12.08 25.64 -25.56
C VAL A 62 10.99 26.68 -25.65
N GLN A 63 10.28 26.68 -26.78
CA GLN A 63 9.04 27.40 -26.94
C GLN A 63 8.10 26.87 -25.87
N GLN A 64 7.99 27.62 -24.78
CA GLN A 64 6.92 27.46 -23.81
C GLN A 64 5.63 27.71 -24.59
N LYS A 65 5.05 26.63 -25.11
CA LYS A 65 3.72 26.66 -25.69
C LYS A 65 2.81 27.11 -24.55
N ALA A 66 2.36 28.36 -24.64
CA ALA A 66 1.48 28.99 -23.69
C ALA A 66 0.35 28.01 -23.33
N VAL A 67 0.37 27.53 -22.09
CA VAL A 67 -0.68 26.67 -21.57
C VAL A 67 -1.92 27.56 -21.50
N ALA A 68 -2.86 27.28 -22.40
CA ALA A 68 -4.05 28.07 -22.60
C ALA A 68 -4.81 28.25 -21.29
N ALA A 69 -5.23 29.50 -21.08
CA ALA A 69 -6.30 29.98 -20.22
C ALA A 69 -6.86 28.98 -19.20
N VAL A 70 -6.54 29.26 -17.93
CA VAL A 70 -7.33 28.84 -16.77
C VAL A 70 -8.81 29.19 -17.05
N ALA A 71 -9.61 28.15 -17.30
CA ALA A 71 -11.05 28.28 -17.45
C ALA A 71 -11.64 28.64 -16.09
N VAL A 72 -11.76 29.94 -15.84
CA VAL A 72 -12.57 30.51 -14.77
C VAL A 72 -14.01 30.08 -15.02
N GLY A 73 -14.58 29.34 -14.07
CA GLY A 73 -16.03 29.20 -13.92
C GLY A 73 -16.70 28.05 -14.66
N GLN A 74 -16.17 26.82 -14.59
CA GLN A 74 -17.08 25.68 -14.74
C GLN A 74 -18.01 25.66 -13.52
N PRO A 75 -19.34 25.78 -13.69
CA PRO A 75 -20.28 25.65 -12.58
C PRO A 75 -20.07 24.25 -12.00
N ALA A 76 -19.92 24.16 -10.68
CA ALA A 76 -19.74 22.91 -9.96
C ALA A 76 -20.71 21.86 -10.53
N ARG A 77 -20.17 20.94 -11.34
CA ARG A 77 -20.96 19.86 -11.92
C ARG A 77 -21.68 19.21 -10.76
N ARG A 78 -23.02 19.23 -10.79
CA ARG A 78 -23.83 18.58 -9.76
C ARG A 78 -23.35 17.13 -9.68
N LEU A 79 -22.79 16.79 -8.53
CA LEU A 79 -22.25 15.46 -8.28
C LEU A 79 -23.45 14.51 -8.23
N THR A 80 -23.62 13.70 -9.28
CA THR A 80 -24.82 12.90 -9.49
C THR A 80 -24.87 11.65 -8.59
N ALA A 81 -23.75 11.25 -7.99
CA ALA A 81 -23.68 10.04 -7.19
C ALA A 81 -24.04 10.29 -5.72
N VAL A 82 -25.27 9.89 -5.33
CA VAL A 82 -25.78 9.99 -3.95
C VAL A 82 -25.13 8.97 -3.00
N ALA A 83 -24.81 7.76 -3.48
CA ALA A 83 -24.00 6.76 -2.77
C ALA A 83 -23.65 5.60 -3.71
N LYS A 84 -22.46 5.00 -3.55
CA LYS A 84 -22.06 3.75 -4.23
C LYS A 84 -21.79 2.69 -3.16
N ILE A 85 -22.46 1.54 -3.26
CA ILE A 85 -22.17 0.39 -2.40
C ILE A 85 -20.90 -0.26 -2.94
N ILE A 86 -19.94 -0.50 -2.06
CA ILE A 86 -18.61 -1.01 -2.39
C ILE A 86 -18.44 -2.29 -1.60
N ALA A 87 -18.35 -3.42 -2.30
CA ALA A 87 -18.16 -4.73 -1.68
C ALA A 87 -16.68 -5.00 -1.41
N ASP A 88 -15.82 -4.52 -2.30
CA ASP A 88 -14.41 -4.89 -2.31
C ASP A 88 -13.46 -3.69 -2.48
N TYR A 89 -12.20 -3.89 -2.07
CA TYR A 89 -11.15 -2.89 -2.20
C TYR A 89 -10.83 -2.38 -3.63
N PRO A 90 -10.84 -3.21 -4.71
CA PRO A 90 -10.74 -2.68 -6.07
C PRO A 90 -11.88 -1.71 -6.43
N GLU A 91 -13.12 -2.01 -6.05
CA GLU A 91 -14.27 -1.14 -6.32
C GLU A 91 -14.13 0.20 -5.60
N LEU A 92 -13.62 0.21 -4.35
CA LEU A 92 -13.29 1.43 -3.62
C LEU A 92 -12.37 2.35 -4.42
N VAL A 93 -11.45 1.74 -5.14
CA VAL A 93 -10.36 2.43 -5.81
C VAL A 93 -10.80 2.94 -7.16
N GLU A 94 -11.61 2.17 -7.87
CA GLU A 94 -12.27 2.68 -9.06
C GLU A 94 -13.19 3.85 -8.70
N ALA A 95 -13.91 3.79 -7.57
CA ALA A 95 -14.70 4.93 -7.09
C ALA A 95 -13.83 6.17 -6.83
N PHE A 96 -12.63 6.02 -6.28
CA PHE A 96 -11.70 7.15 -6.12
C PHE A 96 -11.18 7.70 -7.46
N ARG A 97 -10.96 6.85 -8.46
CA ARG A 97 -10.53 7.28 -9.81
C ARG A 97 -11.63 8.01 -10.53
N GLU A 98 -12.83 7.42 -10.56
CA GLU A 98 -14.04 8.01 -11.12
C GLU A 98 -14.25 9.40 -10.52
N ARG A 99 -14.08 9.53 -9.20
CA ARG A 99 -14.15 10.82 -8.51
C ARG A 99 -13.09 11.83 -8.93
N LEU A 100 -11.83 11.39 -9.05
CA LEU A 100 -10.76 12.27 -9.53
C LEU A 100 -11.04 12.76 -10.95
N ASP A 101 -11.52 11.87 -11.80
CA ASP A 101 -11.86 12.17 -13.19
C ASP A 101 -13.08 13.13 -13.27
N GLU A 102 -14.09 12.94 -12.41
CA GLU A 102 -15.23 13.87 -12.25
C GLU A 102 -14.78 15.27 -11.84
N MET A 103 -13.84 15.36 -10.89
CA MET A 103 -13.29 16.63 -10.40
C MET A 103 -12.28 17.26 -11.36
N GLY A 104 -11.84 16.53 -12.40
CA GLY A 104 -10.77 16.97 -13.30
C GLY A 104 -9.41 17.12 -12.60
N MET A 105 -9.22 16.44 -11.47
CA MET A 105 -8.07 16.62 -10.60
C MET A 105 -6.95 15.62 -10.94
N THR A 106 -5.71 16.09 -10.99
CA THR A 106 -4.58 15.18 -11.24
C THR A 106 -4.22 14.39 -9.98
N ARG A 107 -3.55 13.24 -10.14
CA ARG A 107 -3.05 12.46 -8.99
C ARG A 107 -2.01 13.22 -8.17
N GLN A 108 -1.21 14.07 -8.81
CA GLN A 108 -0.22 14.90 -8.12
C GLN A 108 -0.91 15.99 -7.28
N GLU A 109 -2.00 16.56 -7.81
CA GLU A 109 -2.80 17.53 -7.08
C GLU A 109 -3.53 16.88 -5.90
N LEU A 110 -4.02 15.64 -6.05
CA LEU A 110 -4.52 14.86 -4.92
C LEU A 110 -3.46 14.68 -3.82
N ASP A 111 -2.22 14.33 -4.17
CA ASP A 111 -1.13 14.21 -3.19
C ASP A 111 -0.92 15.53 -2.43
N HIS A 112 -0.93 16.66 -3.14
CA HIS A 112 -0.80 17.98 -2.54
C HIS A 112 -1.97 18.31 -1.59
N GLN A 113 -3.21 18.12 -2.04
CA GLN A 113 -4.41 18.44 -1.25
C GLN A 113 -4.54 17.53 -0.02
N ALA A 114 -4.14 16.26 -0.13
CA ALA A 114 -4.16 15.31 0.98
C ALA A 114 -2.94 15.41 1.90
N GLY A 115 -1.95 16.27 1.60
CA GLY A 115 -0.70 16.36 2.36
C GLY A 115 0.13 15.07 2.31
N LEU A 116 0.04 14.34 1.20
CA LEU A 116 0.77 13.09 0.98
C LEU A 116 2.10 13.35 0.25
N PRO A 117 3.08 12.44 0.38
CA PRO A 117 4.31 12.53 -0.40
C PRO A 117 4.04 12.48 -1.90
N ASP A 118 4.83 13.20 -2.68
CA ASP A 118 4.70 13.22 -4.15
C ASP A 118 4.67 11.80 -4.76
N ARG A 119 3.78 11.63 -5.74
CA ARG A 119 3.57 10.39 -6.49
C ARG A 119 3.03 9.24 -5.63
N TYR A 120 2.59 9.50 -4.40
CA TYR A 120 1.95 8.47 -3.58
C TYR A 120 0.64 8.01 -4.22
N ALA A 121 -0.23 8.94 -4.62
CA ALA A 121 -1.47 8.69 -5.36
C ALA A 121 -1.22 7.90 -6.65
N GLY A 122 -0.09 8.11 -7.31
CA GLY A 122 0.30 7.31 -8.48
C GLY A 122 0.50 5.82 -8.15
N LYS A 123 1.09 5.50 -7.00
CA LYS A 123 1.35 4.12 -6.56
C LYS A 123 0.08 3.39 -6.10
N ILE A 124 -0.85 4.13 -5.50
CA ILE A 124 -2.13 3.59 -5.02
C ILE A 124 -3.20 3.56 -6.11
N LEU A 125 -3.36 4.60 -6.92
CA LEU A 125 -4.45 4.71 -7.90
C LEU A 125 -3.99 4.43 -9.34
N GLY A 126 -2.71 4.14 -9.60
CA GLY A 126 -2.25 3.75 -10.93
C GLY A 126 -2.83 2.40 -11.40
N ARG A 127 -2.92 2.19 -12.71
CA ARG A 127 -3.42 0.93 -13.32
C ARG A 127 -2.58 -0.28 -12.89
N GLY A 128 -1.26 -0.15 -12.92
CA GLY A 128 -0.32 -1.11 -12.34
C GLY A 128 -0.04 -0.81 -10.89
N ARG A 129 -1.08 -0.86 -10.04
CA ARG A 129 -0.99 -0.56 -8.61
C ARG A 129 0.16 -1.35 -7.97
N VAL A 130 1.11 -0.63 -7.37
CA VAL A 130 2.24 -1.23 -6.64
C VAL A 130 1.96 -1.26 -5.13
N ARG A 131 1.01 -0.45 -4.64
CA ARG A 131 0.75 -0.30 -3.20
C ARG A 131 -0.75 -0.25 -2.87
N ALA A 132 -1.12 -0.83 -1.73
CA ALA A 132 -2.43 -0.65 -1.12
C ALA A 132 -2.53 0.66 -0.32
N LEU A 133 -3.74 1.17 -0.18
CA LEU A 133 -4.06 2.33 0.64
C LEU A 133 -3.84 1.95 2.10
N GLY A 134 -3.03 2.74 2.82
CA GLY A 134 -2.79 2.51 4.24
C GLY A 134 -3.83 3.22 5.10
N LEU A 135 -4.05 2.74 6.33
CA LEU A 135 -4.96 3.40 7.27
C LEU A 135 -4.58 4.87 7.54
N ARG A 136 -3.28 5.18 7.57
CA ARG A 136 -2.78 6.56 7.75
C ARG A 136 -3.07 7.47 6.56
N SER A 137 -3.15 6.94 5.34
CA SER A 137 -3.43 7.73 4.13
C SER A 137 -4.90 7.72 3.75
N LEU A 138 -5.70 6.78 4.26
CA LEU A 138 -7.13 6.69 3.99
C LEU A 138 -7.88 7.97 4.37
N GLY A 139 -7.72 8.45 5.61
CA GLY A 139 -8.40 9.66 6.09
C GLY A 139 -8.09 10.89 5.23
N PRO A 140 -6.81 11.23 5.00
CA PRO A 140 -6.44 12.36 4.15
C PRO A 140 -6.96 12.26 2.70
N VAL A 141 -6.90 11.07 2.09
CA VAL A 141 -7.43 10.85 0.73
C VAL A 141 -8.95 11.06 0.69
N LEU A 142 -9.68 10.53 1.67
CA LEU A 142 -11.14 10.75 1.76
C LEU A 142 -11.46 12.23 1.93
N GLY A 143 -10.72 12.93 2.79
CA GLY A 143 -10.88 14.37 3.00
C GLY A 143 -10.65 15.18 1.73
N ALA A 144 -9.57 14.89 0.99
CA ALA A 144 -9.24 15.58 -0.25
C ALA A 144 -10.25 15.32 -1.38
N LEU A 145 -10.83 14.11 -1.45
CA LEU A 145 -11.86 13.76 -2.44
C LEU A 145 -13.28 14.16 -2.02
N GLY A 146 -13.47 14.60 -0.77
CA GLY A 146 -14.77 14.94 -0.19
C GLY A 146 -15.65 13.74 0.11
N PHE A 147 -15.06 12.56 0.35
CA PHE A 147 -15.79 11.35 0.71
C PHE A 147 -15.94 11.18 2.23
N ARG A 148 -17.02 10.50 2.63
CA ARG A 148 -17.19 9.92 3.96
C ARG A 148 -17.48 8.43 3.81
N LEU A 149 -16.95 7.63 4.73
CA LEU A 149 -17.24 6.20 4.79
C LEU A 149 -18.39 5.96 5.77
N LEU A 150 -19.38 5.18 5.33
CA LEU A 150 -20.44 4.67 6.18
C LEU A 150 -20.25 3.16 6.32
N LEU A 151 -20.24 2.66 7.54
CA LEU A 151 -20.23 1.22 7.80
C LEU A 151 -21.68 0.77 7.95
N ILE A 152 -22.08 -0.18 7.12
CA ILE A 152 -23.42 -0.76 7.11
C ILE A 152 -23.27 -2.24 7.43
N ASP A 153 -24.04 -2.71 8.42
CA ASP A 153 -24.06 -4.13 8.76
C ASP A 153 -24.80 -4.94 7.68
N ASP A 154 -24.12 -5.93 7.11
CA ASP A 154 -24.78 -6.97 6.32
C ASP A 154 -25.43 -7.96 7.29
N THR A 155 -26.75 -7.83 7.47
CA THR A 155 -27.52 -8.68 8.39
C THR A 155 -27.46 -10.16 8.02
N ALA A 156 -27.38 -10.48 6.72
CA ALA A 156 -27.33 -11.85 6.25
C ALA A 156 -25.96 -12.50 6.56
N GLN A 157 -24.87 -11.77 6.32
CA GLN A 157 -23.54 -12.26 6.70
C GLN A 157 -23.36 -12.31 8.22
N THR A 158 -23.91 -11.34 8.93
CA THR A 158 -23.89 -11.30 10.39
C THR A 158 -24.59 -12.53 10.98
N ALA A 159 -25.74 -12.92 10.45
CA ALA A 159 -26.44 -14.14 10.86
C ALA A 159 -25.57 -15.40 10.65
N LYS A 160 -24.88 -15.51 9.51
CA LYS A 160 -23.96 -16.63 9.23
C LYS A 160 -22.77 -16.66 10.18
N ILE A 161 -22.20 -15.51 10.51
CA ILE A 161 -21.09 -15.40 11.46
C ILE A 161 -21.57 -15.81 12.85
N MET A 162 -22.73 -15.32 13.30
CA MET A 162 -23.28 -15.65 14.61
C MET A 162 -23.61 -17.14 14.74
N ALA A 163 -24.09 -17.78 13.68
CA ALA A 163 -24.35 -19.23 13.67
C ALA A 163 -23.08 -20.08 13.84
N ARG A 164 -21.91 -19.57 13.42
CA ARG A 164 -20.62 -20.28 13.47
C ARG A 164 -19.76 -19.89 14.66
N ARG A 165 -20.12 -18.81 15.35
CA ARG A 165 -19.31 -18.22 16.42
C ARG A 165 -19.30 -19.15 17.63
N GLN A 166 -18.11 -19.50 18.11
CA GLN A 166 -17.95 -20.12 19.41
C GLN A 166 -18.05 -19.07 20.53
N PRO A 167 -18.74 -19.37 21.64
CA PRO A 167 -18.77 -18.50 22.80
C PRO A 167 -17.36 -18.16 23.29
N ARG A 168 -17.14 -16.90 23.67
CA ARG A 168 -15.85 -16.46 24.18
C ARG A 168 -15.72 -16.90 25.64
N GLU A 169 -14.71 -17.70 25.96
CA GLU A 169 -14.45 -18.16 27.34
C GLU A 169 -14.17 -17.01 28.31
N ARG A 170 -13.42 -16.00 27.83
CA ARG A 170 -13.11 -14.82 28.64
C ARG A 170 -14.28 -13.84 28.61
N PRO A 171 -14.79 -13.38 29.77
CA PRO A 171 -15.82 -12.36 29.80
C PRO A 171 -15.34 -11.11 29.07
N VAL A 172 -16.25 -10.53 28.28
CA VAL A 172 -16.00 -9.25 27.64
C VAL A 172 -15.75 -8.24 28.75
N ARG A 173 -14.61 -7.53 28.68
CA ARG A 173 -14.43 -6.33 29.49
C ARG A 173 -15.55 -5.40 29.09
N GLN A 174 -16.58 -5.30 29.94
CA GLN A 174 -17.65 -4.34 29.76
C GLN A 174 -16.95 -2.98 29.75
N THR A 175 -16.82 -2.41 28.56
CA THR A 175 -16.42 -1.01 28.47
C THR A 175 -17.65 -0.28 29.01
N PRO A 176 -17.53 0.61 30.02
CA PRO A 176 -18.68 1.34 30.52
C PRO A 176 -19.37 1.94 29.31
N ALA A 177 -20.65 1.61 29.13
CA ALA A 177 -21.40 1.99 27.96
C ALA A 177 -21.18 3.49 27.73
N CYS A 178 -20.55 3.85 26.62
CA CYS A 178 -20.47 5.24 26.22
C CYS A 178 -21.92 5.66 26.03
N ALA A 179 -22.45 6.42 26.98
CA ALA A 179 -23.81 6.94 26.95
C ALA A 179 -23.88 7.93 25.79
N VAL A 180 -24.08 7.41 24.58
CA VAL A 180 -24.47 8.23 23.43
C VAL A 180 -25.91 8.65 23.72
N SER A 181 -26.05 9.74 24.45
CA SER A 181 -27.33 10.39 24.69
C SER A 181 -27.97 10.69 23.34
N ALA A 182 -29.11 10.06 23.08
CA ALA A 182 -29.98 10.34 21.93
C ALA A 182 -30.67 11.71 22.04
N ALA A 183 -29.93 12.75 22.41
CA ALA A 183 -30.40 14.12 22.55
C ALA A 183 -29.77 14.96 21.44
N SER A 184 -30.42 15.05 20.27
CA SER A 184 -30.34 16.22 19.36
C SER A 184 -31.01 16.06 17.98
N ILE A 185 -31.75 14.99 17.66
CA ILE A 185 -32.47 14.91 16.35
C ILE A 185 -33.87 15.57 16.39
N ALA A 186 -34.03 16.63 17.18
CA ALA A 186 -35.24 17.46 17.14
C ALA A 186 -34.81 18.93 17.22
N GLY A 187 -34.63 19.56 16.07
CA GLY A 187 -34.25 20.95 15.93
C GLY A 187 -34.19 21.35 14.46
N ASP A 188 -35.21 22.12 14.05
CA ASP A 188 -35.47 22.80 12.78
C ASP A 188 -36.10 22.00 11.62
#